data_AF-A0AAE9D3Z2-F1
#
_entry.id   AF-A0AAE9D3Z2-F1
#
_cell.length_a   1.000
_cell.length_b   1.000
_cell.length_c   1.000
_cell.angle_alpha   90.00
_cell.angle_beta   90.00
_cell.angle_gamma   90.00
#
_symmetry.space_group_name_H-M   'P 1'
#
loop_
_entity.id
_entity.type
_entity.pdbx_description
1 polymer ?
#
loop_
_entity_poly.entity_id
_entity_poly.type
_entity_poly.pdbx_seq_one_letter_code
_entity_poly.pdbx_strand_id
1 'polypeptide(L)'
;MSDVDADEARKMAERERKKEEVRKRLEEASRMKKAKKGFLTPERKKKLRKLLMMKAAEDLKQQQMLKEQERQRILQERIIPLPDLDNEDDLEAVYEEIRERLIELESENYDVSYIVRQKDFEINELTIAVNDLRGKFVKPTLKKVSKTEGKFDKLKKKEATKVDFRAQLKVVDKNEFALDEEDTEKKEKAAWAKTNFPRSKRSTTMNAIYTAVLVALTLAYSTVAWIGLSMDANANEGLF
;
A
#
# COMPACT_ATOMS: atom_id res chain seq x y z
N MET A 1 14.05 -2.79 -79.86
CA MET A 1 13.30 -2.62 -78.60
C MET A 1 11.91 -3.13 -78.88
N SER A 2 11.52 -4.25 -78.27
CA SER A 2 10.37 -5.03 -78.73
C SER A 2 9.07 -4.56 -78.05
N ASP A 3 7.93 -4.69 -78.71
CA ASP A 3 6.61 -4.34 -78.17
C ASP A 3 6.27 -5.09 -76.85
N VAL A 4 7.00 -6.18 -76.58
CA VAL A 4 6.92 -6.97 -75.33
C VAL A 4 7.43 -6.17 -74.12
N ASP A 5 8.47 -5.34 -74.30
CA ASP A 5 9.04 -4.52 -73.23
C ASP A 5 8.08 -3.39 -72.79
N ALA A 6 7.28 -2.89 -73.72
CA ALA A 6 6.31 -1.81 -73.47
C ALA A 6 5.04 -2.32 -72.75
N ASP A 7 4.65 -3.57 -72.97
CA ASP A 7 3.49 -4.18 -72.31
C ASP A 7 3.84 -4.60 -70.87
N GLU A 8 5.05 -5.11 -70.64
CA GLU A 8 5.57 -5.38 -69.30
C GLU A 8 5.69 -4.11 -68.44
N ALA A 9 6.15 -3.00 -69.04
CA ALA A 9 6.21 -1.70 -68.37
C ALA A 9 4.82 -1.20 -67.93
N ARG A 10 3.79 -1.36 -68.77
CA ARG A 10 2.40 -1.00 -68.41
C ARG A 10 1.86 -1.87 -67.27
N LYS A 11 2.16 -3.17 -67.29
CA LYS A 11 1.74 -4.12 -66.26
C LYS A 11 2.42 -3.86 -64.92
N MET A 12 3.68 -3.41 -64.94
CA MET A 12 4.41 -2.98 -63.75
C MET A 12 3.86 -1.67 -63.18
N ALA A 13 3.59 -0.67 -64.03
CA ALA A 13 2.97 0.59 -63.61
C ALA A 13 1.58 0.39 -63.00
N GLU A 14 0.76 -0.52 -63.55
CA GLU A 14 -0.56 -0.84 -63.01
C GLU A 14 -0.47 -1.53 -61.64
N ARG A 15 0.52 -2.41 -61.44
CA ARG A 15 0.79 -3.05 -60.13
C ARG A 15 1.26 -2.04 -59.10
N GLU A 16 2.09 -1.06 -59.48
CA GLU A 16 2.53 0.00 -58.57
C GLU A 16 1.37 0.92 -58.18
N ARG A 17 0.50 1.29 -59.12
CA ARG A 17 -0.71 2.07 -58.82
C ARG A 17 -1.64 1.35 -57.83
N LYS A 18 -1.82 0.04 -58.00
CA LYS A 18 -2.60 -0.79 -57.06
C LYS A 18 -1.94 -0.90 -55.68
N LYS A 19 -0.61 -1.00 -55.62
CA LYS A 19 0.14 -1.02 -54.34
C LYS A 19 0.04 0.31 -53.60
N GLU A 20 0.13 1.42 -54.31
CA GLU A 20 0.03 2.76 -53.74
C GLU A 20 -1.38 3.03 -53.20
N GLU A 21 -2.42 2.62 -53.94
CA GLU A 21 -3.80 2.72 -53.51
C GLU A 21 -4.07 1.91 -52.23
N VAL A 22 -3.55 0.68 -52.15
CA VAL A 22 -3.65 -0.16 -50.94
C VAL A 22 -2.90 0.48 -49.76
N ARG A 23 -1.71 1.05 -50.00
CA ARG A 23 -0.92 1.74 -48.99
C ARG A 23 -1.63 2.99 -48.46
N LYS A 24 -2.22 3.78 -49.36
CA LYS A 24 -3.01 4.97 -49.02
C LYS A 24 -4.26 4.61 -48.21
N ARG A 25 -4.99 3.56 -48.62
CA ARG A 25 -6.14 3.03 -47.88
C ARG A 25 -5.76 2.53 -46.48
N LEU A 26 -4.60 1.89 -46.35
CA LEU A 26 -4.08 1.44 -45.06
C LEU A 26 -3.66 2.62 -44.16
N GLU A 27 -3.06 3.66 -44.73
CA GLU A 27 -2.68 4.87 -43.99
C GLU A 27 -3.92 5.64 -43.51
N GLU A 28 -4.93 5.83 -44.37
CA GLU A 28 -6.20 6.48 -44.02
C GLU A 28 -6.98 5.71 -42.95
N ALA A 29 -7.04 4.37 -43.06
CA ALA A 29 -7.62 3.52 -42.02
C ALA A 29 -6.85 3.63 -40.69
N SER A 30 -5.53 3.79 -40.73
CA SER A 30 -4.71 4.00 -39.53
C SER A 30 -4.91 5.38 -38.91
N ARG A 31 -5.05 6.43 -39.73
CA ARG A 31 -5.34 7.81 -39.28
C ARG A 31 -6.72 7.92 -38.66
N MET A 32 -7.74 7.29 -39.25
CA MET A 32 -9.09 7.22 -38.66
C MET A 32 -9.12 6.43 -37.34
N LYS A 33 -8.30 5.38 -37.19
CA LYS A 33 -8.13 4.66 -35.91
C LYS A 33 -7.40 5.51 -34.85
N LYS A 34 -6.44 6.35 -35.25
CA LYS A 34 -5.74 7.29 -34.35
C LYS A 34 -6.64 8.44 -33.91
N ALA A 35 -7.51 8.95 -34.79
CA ALA A 35 -8.45 10.02 -34.49
C ALA A 35 -9.60 9.59 -33.55
N LYS A 36 -9.98 8.30 -33.53
CA LYS A 36 -10.98 7.74 -32.61
C LYS A 36 -10.43 7.40 -31.21
N LYS A 37 -9.16 7.70 -30.90
CA LYS A 37 -8.54 7.48 -29.58
C LYS A 37 -9.01 8.54 -28.59
N GLY A 38 -10.26 8.42 -28.15
CA GLY A 38 -10.96 9.39 -27.30
C GLY A 38 -10.25 9.75 -25.99
N PHE A 39 -10.31 11.04 -25.66
CA PHE A 39 -10.11 11.80 -24.40
C PHE A 39 -9.02 11.40 -23.39
N LEU A 40 -8.63 10.13 -23.26
CA LEU A 40 -7.60 9.68 -22.34
C LEU A 40 -6.88 8.45 -22.89
N THR A 41 -5.54 8.50 -22.95
CA THR A 41 -4.77 7.30 -23.25
C THR A 41 -5.02 6.25 -22.15
N PRO A 42 -5.08 4.96 -22.49
CA PRO A 42 -5.36 3.90 -21.51
C PRO A 42 -4.35 3.89 -20.35
N GLU A 43 -3.10 4.28 -20.62
CA GLU A 43 -2.06 4.46 -19.61
C GLU A 43 -2.37 5.60 -18.64
N ARG A 44 -2.81 6.77 -19.14
CA ARG A 44 -3.22 7.91 -18.30
C ARG A 44 -4.44 7.56 -17.45
N LYS A 45 -5.40 6.80 -17.99
CA LYS A 45 -6.56 6.29 -17.22
C LYS A 45 -6.14 5.36 -16.08
N LYS A 46 -5.17 4.47 -16.33
CA LYS A 46 -4.63 3.56 -15.31
C LYS A 46 -3.88 4.33 -14.22
N LYS A 47 -3.03 5.29 -14.60
CA LYS A 47 -2.31 6.16 -13.66
C LYS A 47 -3.28 6.96 -12.80
N LEU A 48 -4.32 7.54 -13.41
CA LEU A 48 -5.34 8.29 -12.68
C LEU A 48 -6.11 7.41 -11.68
N ARG A 49 -6.55 6.22 -12.07
CA ARG A 49 -7.19 5.26 -11.14
C ARG A 49 -6.30 4.93 -9.94
N LYS A 50 -5.00 4.72 -10.18
CA LYS A 50 -4.03 4.46 -9.11
C LYS A 50 -3.93 5.66 -8.17
N LEU A 51 -3.81 6.88 -8.70
CA LEU A 51 -3.76 8.10 -7.89
C LEU A 51 -5.03 8.31 -7.07
N LEU A 52 -6.21 8.04 -7.65
CA LEU A 52 -7.48 8.13 -6.92
C LEU A 52 -7.58 7.10 -5.79
N MET A 53 -7.16 5.85 -6.02
CA MET A 53 -7.12 4.83 -4.97
C MET A 53 -6.11 5.16 -3.87
N MET A 54 -4.94 5.71 -4.24
CA MET A 54 -3.93 6.15 -3.27
C MET A 54 -4.45 7.31 -2.41
N LYS A 55 -5.07 8.31 -3.04
CA LYS A 55 -5.70 9.42 -2.32
C LYS A 55 -6.82 8.93 -1.41
N ALA A 56 -7.72 8.08 -1.90
CA ALA A 56 -8.81 7.53 -1.09
C ALA A 56 -8.28 6.73 0.12
N ALA A 57 -7.17 6.00 -0.04
CA ALA A 57 -6.55 5.27 1.06
C ALA A 57 -5.87 6.21 2.08
N GLU A 58 -5.30 7.32 1.61
CA GLU A 58 -4.73 8.37 2.47
C GLU A 58 -5.84 9.11 3.23
N ASP A 59 -6.89 9.55 2.54
CA ASP A 59 -8.06 10.21 3.12
C ASP A 59 -8.73 9.30 4.17
N LEU A 60 -8.86 7.99 3.90
CA LEU A 60 -9.40 7.02 4.85
C LEU A 60 -8.56 6.92 6.13
N LYS A 61 -7.23 6.91 6.01
CA LYS A 61 -6.32 6.90 7.17
C LYS A 61 -6.39 8.19 7.97
N GLN A 62 -6.47 9.34 7.28
CA GLN A 62 -6.63 10.63 7.94
C GLN A 62 -7.95 10.70 8.70
N GLN A 63 -9.05 10.23 8.11
CA GLN A 63 -10.35 10.14 8.80
C GLN A 63 -10.31 9.21 10.01
N GLN A 64 -9.63 8.06 9.91
CA GLN A 64 -9.44 7.17 11.05
C GLN A 64 -8.65 7.84 12.18
N MET A 65 -7.56 8.54 11.84
CA MET A 65 -6.75 9.27 12.82
C MET A 65 -7.56 10.39 13.50
N LEU A 66 -8.32 11.17 12.74
CA LEU A 66 -9.18 12.23 13.29
C LEU A 66 -10.29 11.66 14.17
N LYS A 67 -10.92 10.55 13.76
CA LYS A 67 -11.95 9.86 14.55
C LYS A 67 -11.37 9.31 15.86
N GLU A 68 -10.15 8.81 15.85
CA GLU A 68 -9.47 8.32 17.05
C GLU A 68 -9.08 9.48 17.99
N GLN A 69 -8.56 10.59 17.44
CA GLN A 69 -8.28 11.80 18.22
C GLN A 69 -9.55 12.37 18.86
N GLU A 70 -10.64 12.43 18.10
CA GLU A 70 -11.93 12.89 18.60
C GLU A 70 -12.49 11.95 19.65
N ARG A 71 -12.35 10.63 19.45
CA ARG A 71 -12.68 9.62 20.47
C ARG A 71 -11.90 9.90 21.75
N GLN A 72 -10.58 10.09 21.67
CA GLN A 72 -9.75 10.38 22.84
C GLN A 72 -10.17 11.68 23.54
N ARG A 73 -10.48 12.74 22.79
CA ARG A 73 -11.00 14.01 23.33
C ARG A 73 -12.30 13.81 24.08
N ILE A 74 -13.27 13.11 23.49
CA ILE A 74 -14.56 12.84 24.13
C ILE A 74 -14.40 11.96 25.37
N LEU A 75 -13.53 10.94 25.34
CA LEU A 75 -13.26 10.13 26.53
C LEU A 75 -12.65 10.98 27.65
N GLN A 76 -11.71 11.87 27.35
CA GLN A 76 -11.13 12.78 28.34
C GLN A 76 -12.16 13.76 28.92
N GLU A 77 -13.12 14.23 28.10
CA GLU A 77 -14.19 15.11 28.57
C GLU A 77 -15.24 14.37 29.42
N ARG A 78 -15.54 13.09 29.10
CA ARG A 78 -16.58 12.31 29.77
C ARG A 78 -16.10 11.54 30.99
N ILE A 79 -14.85 11.08 31.00
CA ILE A 79 -14.28 10.33 32.12
C ILE A 79 -13.90 11.33 33.20
N ILE A 80 -14.65 11.32 34.30
CA ILE A 80 -14.31 12.05 35.51
C ILE A 80 -13.09 11.35 36.14
N PRO A 81 -12.01 12.08 36.46
CA PRO A 81 -10.89 11.51 37.21
C PRO A 81 -11.39 10.93 38.55
N LEU A 82 -10.84 9.79 38.95
CA LEU A 82 -11.20 9.20 40.24
C LEU A 82 -10.90 10.21 41.38
N PRO A 83 -11.81 10.37 42.35
CA PRO A 83 -11.56 11.18 43.53
C PRO A 83 -10.41 10.60 44.34
N ASP A 84 -9.72 11.45 45.10
CA ASP A 84 -8.59 11.07 45.93
C ASP A 84 -9.06 10.38 47.20
N LEU A 85 -9.08 9.04 47.17
CA LEU A 85 -9.67 8.21 48.23
C LEU A 85 -8.89 8.26 49.55
N ASP A 86 -7.63 8.72 49.54
CA ASP A 86 -6.78 8.74 50.74
C ASP A 86 -7.05 9.97 51.64
N ASN A 87 -7.71 11.01 51.11
CA ASN A 87 -7.96 12.27 51.81
C ASN A 87 -9.45 12.55 52.07
N GLU A 88 -10.34 11.64 51.68
CA GLU A 88 -11.80 11.86 51.75
C GLU A 88 -12.38 11.27 53.06
N ASP A 89 -13.11 12.11 53.80
CA ASP A 89 -13.69 11.71 55.10
C ASP A 89 -14.98 10.86 54.95
N ASP A 90 -15.65 10.94 53.79
CA ASP A 90 -16.94 10.26 53.53
C ASP A 90 -16.87 9.36 52.28
N LEU A 91 -16.22 8.21 52.44
CA LEU A 91 -16.06 7.20 51.39
C LEU A 91 -17.37 6.54 50.96
N GLU A 92 -18.39 6.53 51.83
CA GLU A 92 -19.68 5.91 51.54
C GLU A 92 -20.49 6.76 50.55
N ALA A 93 -20.48 8.09 50.73
CA ALA A 93 -21.09 9.01 49.78
C ALA A 93 -20.44 8.93 48.38
N VAL A 94 -19.10 8.88 48.31
CA VAL A 94 -18.36 8.72 47.05
C VAL A 94 -18.69 7.40 46.36
N TYR A 95 -18.83 6.31 47.13
CA TYR A 95 -19.22 5.01 46.58
C TYR A 95 -20.62 5.06 45.94
N GLU A 96 -21.60 5.64 46.61
CA GLU A 96 -22.97 5.72 46.07
C GLU A 96 -23.06 6.61 44.83
N GLU A 97 -22.30 7.72 44.76
CA GLU A 97 -22.24 8.56 43.55
C GLU A 97 -21.68 7.79 42.34
N ILE A 98 -20.55 7.09 42.53
CA ILE A 98 -19.95 6.27 41.46
C ILE A 98 -20.89 5.14 41.05
N ARG A 99 -21.57 4.53 42.01
CA ARG A 99 -22.53 3.44 41.77
C ARG A 99 -23.74 3.92 40.97
N GLU A 100 -24.34 5.05 41.33
CA GLU A 100 -25.46 5.64 40.59
C GLU A 100 -25.04 5.96 39.15
N ARG A 101 -23.87 6.59 38.99
CA ARG A 101 -23.33 6.91 37.67
C ARG A 101 -23.06 5.68 36.81
N LEU A 102 -22.58 4.59 37.41
CA LEU A 102 -22.35 3.32 36.72
C LEU A 102 -23.67 2.72 36.20
N ILE A 103 -24.73 2.76 37.00
CA ILE A 103 -26.05 2.25 36.62
C ILE A 103 -26.62 3.03 35.42
N GLU A 104 -26.50 4.36 35.44
CA GLU A 104 -26.90 5.20 34.30
C GLU A 104 -26.14 4.85 33.02
N LEU A 105 -24.80 4.76 33.11
CA LEU A 105 -23.94 4.43 31.97
C LEU A 105 -24.24 3.05 31.39
N GLU A 106 -24.54 2.07 32.23
CA GLU A 106 -24.91 0.73 31.77
C GLU A 106 -26.27 0.74 31.05
N SER A 107 -27.24 1.53 31.53
CA SER A 107 -28.51 1.74 30.83
C SER A 107 -28.31 2.39 29.46
N GLU A 108 -27.52 3.47 29.38
CA GLU A 108 -27.20 4.13 28.10
C GLU A 108 -26.48 3.18 27.13
N ASN A 109 -25.54 2.38 27.64
CA ASN A 109 -24.80 1.40 26.86
C ASN A 109 -25.74 0.32 26.29
N TYR A 110 -26.70 -0.15 27.08
CA TYR A 110 -27.72 -1.09 26.61
C TYR A 110 -28.55 -0.50 25.47
N ASP A 111 -29.05 0.73 25.62
CA ASP A 111 -29.87 1.41 24.61
C ASP A 111 -29.10 1.60 23.30
N VAL A 112 -27.85 2.08 23.38
CA VAL A 112 -26.98 2.25 22.20
C VAL A 112 -26.70 0.89 21.54
N SER A 113 -26.38 -0.13 22.32
CA SER A 113 -26.11 -1.49 21.83
C SER A 113 -27.33 -2.10 21.13
N TYR A 114 -28.53 -1.87 21.67
CA TYR A 114 -29.78 -2.33 21.08
C TYR A 114 -30.04 -1.64 19.72
N ILE A 115 -29.84 -0.32 19.64
CA ILE A 115 -29.99 0.44 18.39
C ILE A 115 -28.98 -0.06 17.34
N VAL A 116 -27.72 -0.29 17.71
CA VAL A 116 -26.70 -0.82 16.81
C VAL A 116 -27.11 -2.18 16.26
N ARG A 117 -27.57 -3.11 17.13
CA ARG A 117 -28.07 -4.42 16.70
C ARG A 117 -29.24 -4.29 15.72
N GLN A 118 -30.19 -3.41 15.99
CA GLN A 118 -31.33 -3.18 15.09
C GLN A 118 -30.86 -2.67 13.72
N LYS A 119 -29.87 -1.77 13.70
CA LYS A 119 -29.27 -1.28 12.45
C LYS A 119 -28.48 -2.36 11.71
N ASP A 120 -27.78 -3.24 12.41
CA ASP A 120 -27.10 -4.38 11.79
C ASP A 120 -28.08 -5.33 11.13
N PHE A 121 -29.22 -5.62 11.77
CA PHE A 121 -30.30 -6.39 11.16
C PHE A 121 -30.85 -5.70 9.91
N GLU A 122 -31.15 -4.41 9.97
CA GLU A 122 -31.64 -3.62 8.82
C GLU A 122 -30.63 -3.64 7.66
N ILE A 123 -29.33 -3.46 7.93
CA ILE A 123 -28.25 -3.54 6.93
C ILE A 123 -28.19 -4.94 6.31
N ASN A 124 -28.33 -6.00 7.12
CA ASN A 124 -28.32 -7.37 6.63
C ASN A 124 -29.52 -7.66 5.73
N GLU A 125 -30.72 -7.24 6.12
CA GLU A 125 -31.93 -7.37 5.30
C GLU A 125 -31.79 -6.63 3.96
N LEU A 126 -31.32 -5.38 4.01
CA LEU A 126 -31.06 -4.59 2.80
C LEU A 126 -29.97 -5.23 1.93
N THR A 127 -28.94 -5.82 2.53
CA THR A 127 -27.87 -6.52 1.82
C THR A 127 -28.41 -7.76 1.11
N ILE A 128 -29.30 -8.52 1.76
CA ILE A 128 -29.98 -9.68 1.15
C ILE A 128 -30.85 -9.20 -0.02
N ALA A 129 -31.67 -8.17 0.18
CA ALA A 129 -32.54 -7.63 -0.86
C ALA A 129 -31.75 -7.13 -2.08
N VAL A 130 -30.64 -6.40 -1.87
CA VAL A 130 -29.75 -5.95 -2.95
C VAL A 130 -29.14 -7.14 -3.68
N ASN A 131 -28.74 -8.20 -2.98
CA ASN A 131 -28.17 -9.40 -3.59
C ASN A 131 -29.18 -10.20 -4.40
N ASP A 132 -30.42 -10.31 -3.93
CA ASP A 132 -31.51 -10.99 -4.65
C ASP A 132 -31.90 -10.23 -5.92
N LEU A 133 -32.03 -8.90 -5.83
CA LEU A 133 -32.25 -8.01 -6.99
C LEU A 133 -31.11 -8.06 -8.01
N ARG A 134 -29.86 -8.16 -7.55
CA ARG A 134 -28.69 -8.29 -8.44
C ARG A 134 -28.61 -9.67 -9.09
N GLY A 135 -29.42 -10.63 -8.63
CA GLY A 135 -29.46 -12.01 -9.07
C GLY A 135 -28.31 -12.83 -8.50
N LYS A 136 -28.63 -13.84 -7.68
CA LYS A 136 -27.69 -14.88 -7.17
C LYS A 136 -26.93 -15.62 -8.29
N PHE A 137 -27.40 -15.49 -9.54
CA PHE A 137 -26.91 -16.17 -10.73
C PHE A 137 -26.36 -15.21 -11.80
N VAL A 138 -25.70 -14.11 -11.42
CA VAL A 138 -24.73 -13.50 -12.34
C VAL A 138 -23.60 -14.50 -12.52
N LYS A 139 -23.71 -15.39 -13.51
CA LYS A 139 -22.72 -16.41 -13.84
C LYS A 139 -21.36 -15.71 -13.89
N PRO A 140 -20.48 -15.94 -12.90
CA PRO A 140 -19.17 -15.32 -12.91
C PRO A 140 -18.55 -15.69 -14.24
N THR A 141 -18.14 -14.71 -15.03
CA THR A 141 -17.55 -15.00 -16.33
C THR A 141 -16.31 -15.85 -16.08
N LEU A 142 -16.42 -17.15 -16.38
CA LEU A 142 -15.37 -18.13 -16.13
C LEU A 142 -14.16 -17.73 -16.97
N LYS A 143 -13.22 -17.01 -16.37
CA LYS A 143 -11.93 -16.75 -17.00
C LYS A 143 -11.22 -18.08 -17.13
N LYS A 144 -10.70 -18.39 -18.32
CA LYS A 144 -9.86 -19.57 -18.56
C LYS A 144 -8.60 -19.43 -17.71
N VAL A 145 -8.63 -19.97 -16.50
CA VAL A 145 -7.48 -20.01 -15.60
C VAL A 145 -6.57 -21.11 -16.12
N SER A 146 -5.41 -20.76 -16.66
CA SER A 146 -4.40 -21.77 -16.99
C SER A 146 -3.93 -22.39 -15.67
N LYS A 147 -3.93 -23.73 -15.57
CA LYS A 147 -3.57 -24.46 -14.34
C LYS A 147 -2.11 -24.21 -13.90
N THR A 148 -1.31 -23.57 -14.75
CA THR A 148 0.15 -23.44 -14.63
C THR A 148 0.65 -22.01 -14.38
N GLU A 149 -0.03 -20.93 -14.80
CA GLU A 149 0.47 -19.56 -14.56
C GLU A 149 0.62 -19.23 -13.07
N GLY A 150 -0.40 -19.53 -12.26
CA GLY A 150 -0.39 -19.17 -10.84
C GLY A 150 0.64 -19.94 -9.99
N LYS A 151 1.12 -21.10 -10.46
CA LYS A 151 2.17 -21.88 -9.79
C LYS A 151 3.57 -21.39 -10.19
N PHE A 152 3.77 -20.95 -11.44
CA PHE A 152 5.01 -20.30 -11.85
C PHE A 152 5.16 -18.89 -11.26
N ASP A 153 4.07 -18.14 -11.09
CA ASP A 153 4.12 -16.83 -10.43
C ASP A 153 4.45 -16.91 -8.94
N LYS A 154 4.11 -17.99 -8.25
CA LYS A 154 4.55 -18.21 -6.85
C LYS A 154 6.04 -18.53 -6.75
N LEU A 155 6.62 -19.20 -7.74
CA LEU A 155 8.06 -19.42 -7.82
C LEU A 155 8.78 -18.11 -8.18
N LYS A 156 8.24 -17.36 -9.16
CA LYS A 156 8.78 -16.05 -9.55
C LYS A 156 8.62 -14.95 -8.49
N LYS A 157 7.51 -14.89 -7.73
CA LYS A 157 7.32 -13.86 -6.67
C LYS A 157 8.08 -14.16 -5.39
N LYS A 158 8.30 -15.43 -5.04
CA LYS A 158 9.14 -15.78 -3.88
C LYS A 158 10.62 -15.49 -4.14
N GLU A 159 11.07 -15.58 -5.40
CA GLU A 159 12.41 -15.16 -5.80
C GLU A 159 12.49 -13.65 -6.11
N ALA A 160 11.46 -13.02 -6.71
CA ALA A 160 11.54 -11.62 -7.17
C ALA A 160 11.56 -10.54 -6.08
N THR A 161 11.21 -10.83 -4.82
CA THR A 161 11.40 -9.85 -3.73
C THR A 161 12.80 -9.90 -3.10
N LYS A 162 13.68 -10.80 -3.53
CA LYS A 162 15.11 -10.81 -3.16
C LYS A 162 16.04 -11.25 -4.29
N VAL A 163 15.70 -10.91 -5.52
CA VAL A 163 16.70 -10.84 -6.60
C VAL A 163 16.72 -9.40 -7.05
N ASP A 164 17.53 -8.63 -6.32
CA ASP A 164 17.89 -7.29 -6.69
C ASP A 164 18.60 -7.37 -8.05
N PHE A 165 17.85 -7.20 -9.15
CA PHE A 165 18.34 -7.36 -10.52
C PHE A 165 19.48 -6.36 -10.82
N ARG A 166 19.62 -5.33 -9.98
CA ARG A 166 20.69 -4.34 -9.99
C ARG A 166 22.01 -4.87 -9.39
N ALA A 167 21.95 -5.88 -8.52
CA ALA A 167 23.14 -6.51 -7.92
C ALA A 167 23.81 -7.54 -8.84
N GLN A 168 23.07 -8.11 -9.80
CA GLN A 168 23.59 -9.08 -10.78
C GLN A 168 24.01 -8.44 -12.12
N LEU A 169 23.70 -7.15 -12.31
CA LEU A 169 24.25 -6.35 -13.40
C LEU A 169 25.63 -5.85 -12.99
N LYS A 170 26.68 -6.21 -13.74
CA LYS A 170 27.96 -5.49 -13.67
C LYS A 170 27.66 -4.03 -14.05
N VAL A 171 27.74 -3.12 -13.09
CA VAL A 171 27.94 -1.69 -13.39
C VAL A 171 29.31 -1.62 -14.04
N VAL A 172 29.32 -1.55 -15.37
CA VAL A 172 30.54 -1.27 -16.13
C VAL A 172 30.73 0.24 -16.03
N ASP A 173 31.61 0.67 -15.13
CA ASP A 173 32.17 2.03 -15.16
C ASP A 173 33.04 2.15 -16.41
N LYS A 174 32.40 2.34 -17.56
CA LYS A 174 33.06 2.78 -18.79
C LYS A 174 33.37 4.26 -18.62
N ASN A 175 34.56 4.52 -18.10
CA ASN A 175 35.18 5.84 -18.11
C ASN A 175 35.70 6.18 -19.52
N GLU A 176 34.85 6.09 -20.55
CA GLU A 176 35.18 6.47 -21.94
C GLU A 176 34.69 7.89 -22.30
N PHE A 177 34.09 8.62 -21.34
CA PHE A 177 33.61 10.00 -21.54
C PHE A 177 34.15 11.02 -20.51
N ALA A 178 35.11 10.64 -19.67
CA ALA A 178 35.89 11.63 -18.91
C ALA A 178 37.12 11.98 -19.76
N LEU A 179 37.10 13.18 -20.34
CA LEU A 179 38.28 13.82 -20.90
C LEU A 179 39.45 13.75 -19.90
N ASP A 180 40.64 13.51 -20.43
CA ASP A 180 41.93 13.73 -19.79
C ASP A 180 41.91 14.94 -18.87
N GLU A 181 42.11 14.72 -17.57
CA GLU A 181 42.74 15.67 -16.65
C GLU A 181 43.26 14.89 -15.43
N GLU A 182 44.57 14.65 -15.47
CA GLU A 182 45.51 14.34 -14.39
C GLU A 182 45.33 13.09 -13.49
N ASP A 183 46.27 12.17 -13.70
CA ASP A 183 46.71 11.12 -12.80
C ASP A 183 46.91 11.59 -11.35
N THR A 184 46.13 11.02 -10.41
CA THR A 184 46.65 10.77 -9.04
C THR A 184 46.20 9.41 -8.53
N GLU A 185 47.08 8.44 -8.75
CA GLU A 185 47.00 7.08 -8.24
C GLU A 185 46.75 7.03 -6.72
N LYS A 186 45.85 6.13 -6.33
CA LYS A 186 45.67 5.67 -4.96
C LYS A 186 46.97 4.98 -4.49
N LYS A 187 47.89 5.76 -3.92
CA LYS A 187 49.01 5.24 -3.12
C LYS A 187 48.47 4.49 -1.90
N GLU A 188 48.57 3.16 -1.95
CA GLU A 188 48.60 2.33 -0.75
C GLU A 188 49.70 2.85 0.18
N LYS A 189 49.32 3.36 1.35
CA LYS A 189 50.30 3.85 2.32
C LYS A 189 50.95 2.64 3.02
N ALA A 190 52.24 2.47 2.74
CA ALA A 190 53.14 1.48 3.32
C ALA A 190 53.19 1.53 4.86
N ALA A 191 53.54 0.37 5.45
CA ALA A 191 53.43 0.01 6.87
C ALA A 191 54.21 0.86 7.91
N TRP A 192 54.89 1.93 7.53
CA TRP A 192 55.60 2.82 8.45
C TRP A 192 54.72 3.96 9.01
N ALA A 193 53.50 4.14 8.51
CA ALA A 193 52.55 5.16 8.97
C ALA A 193 51.84 4.82 10.31
N LYS A 194 52.31 3.81 11.05
CA LYS A 194 51.83 3.50 12.41
C LYS A 194 52.70 4.21 13.44
N THR A 195 52.46 5.51 13.64
CA THR A 195 52.94 6.22 14.82
C THR A 195 51.85 6.28 15.90
N ASN A 196 52.24 5.85 17.10
CA ASN A 196 51.41 5.77 18.31
C ASN A 196 50.90 7.16 18.73
N PHE A 197 49.58 7.30 18.80
CA PHE A 197 48.91 8.32 19.62
C PHE A 197 47.84 7.64 20.48
N PRO A 198 47.81 7.86 21.81
CA PRO A 198 46.81 7.23 22.66
C PRO A 198 45.45 7.90 22.41
N ARG A 199 44.55 7.21 21.70
CA ARG A 199 43.14 7.63 21.61
C ARG A 199 42.42 7.21 22.90
N SER A 200 41.99 8.21 23.66
CA SER A 200 41.14 8.11 24.86
C SER A 200 39.96 7.14 24.64
N LYS A 201 39.84 6.14 25.53
CA LYS A 201 38.71 5.20 25.59
C LYS A 201 37.47 5.92 26.14
N ARG A 202 36.68 6.56 25.28
CA ARG A 202 35.33 7.02 25.65
C ARG A 202 34.30 5.92 25.38
N SER A 203 33.93 5.24 26.47
CA SER A 203 32.68 4.52 26.78
C SER A 203 31.91 3.84 25.64
N THR A 204 32.35 2.64 25.27
CA THR A 204 31.51 1.66 24.54
C THR A 204 30.31 1.21 25.37
N THR A 205 30.39 1.32 26.71
CA THR A 205 29.34 0.89 27.64
C THR A 205 28.09 1.77 27.58
N MET A 206 28.21 3.09 27.37
CA MET A 206 27.03 3.96 27.20
C MET A 206 26.25 3.63 25.92
N ASN A 207 26.94 3.30 24.82
CA ASN A 207 26.27 2.92 23.58
C ASN A 207 25.56 1.55 23.71
N ALA A 208 26.12 0.63 24.49
CA ALA A 208 25.48 -0.66 24.79
C ALA A 208 24.23 -0.48 25.68
N ILE A 209 24.27 0.42 26.66
CA ILE A 209 23.12 0.71 27.53
C ILE A 209 22.02 1.42 26.74
N TYR A 210 22.36 2.44 25.93
CA TYR A 210 21.38 3.13 25.09
C TYR A 210 20.73 2.20 24.07
N THR A 211 21.50 1.31 23.43
CA THR A 211 20.94 0.33 22.50
C THR A 211 20.07 -0.72 23.20
N ALA A 212 20.46 -1.19 24.39
CA ALA A 212 19.65 -2.11 25.18
C ALA A 212 18.31 -1.48 25.63
N VAL A 213 18.33 -0.21 26.09
CA VAL A 213 17.13 0.52 26.49
C VAL A 213 16.21 0.75 25.29
N LEU A 214 16.75 1.15 24.14
CA LEU A 214 15.97 1.38 22.92
C LEU A 214 15.32 0.09 22.39
N VAL A 215 16.04 -1.04 22.44
CA VAL A 215 15.52 -2.36 22.06
C VAL A 215 14.46 -2.85 23.06
N ALA A 216 14.66 -2.65 24.36
CA ALA A 216 13.66 -3.01 25.37
C ALA A 216 12.36 -2.20 25.21
N LEU A 217 12.46 -0.89 24.93
CA LEU A 217 11.30 -0.03 24.72
C LEU A 217 10.51 -0.39 23.46
N THR A 218 11.22 -0.74 22.37
CA THR A 218 10.58 -1.17 21.11
C THR A 218 9.92 -2.53 21.24
N LEU A 219 10.53 -3.47 21.97
CA LEU A 219 9.91 -4.76 22.25
C LEU A 219 8.67 -4.59 23.15
N ALA A 220 8.75 -3.79 24.21
CA ALA A 220 7.61 -3.51 25.09
C ALA A 220 6.43 -2.85 24.33
N TYR A 221 6.71 -1.90 23.44
CA TYR A 221 5.67 -1.31 22.59
C TYR A 221 5.04 -2.33 21.64
N SER A 222 5.86 -3.22 21.06
CA SER A 222 5.34 -4.28 20.18
C SER A 222 4.53 -5.34 20.91
N THR A 223 4.88 -5.69 22.16
CA THR A 223 4.14 -6.68 22.95
C THR A 223 2.82 -6.12 23.45
N VAL A 224 2.79 -4.84 23.88
CA VAL A 224 1.52 -4.16 24.22
C VAL A 224 0.61 -4.05 22.99
N ALA A 225 1.16 -3.74 21.81
CA ALA A 225 0.39 -3.74 20.56
C ALA A 225 -0.11 -5.15 20.17
N TRP A 226 0.67 -6.20 20.41
CA TRP A 226 0.27 -7.59 20.15
C TRP A 226 -0.78 -8.10 21.14
N ILE A 227 -0.68 -7.73 22.42
CA ILE A 227 -1.66 -8.05 23.46
C ILE A 227 -2.97 -7.31 23.18
N GLY A 228 -2.93 -6.03 22.78
CA GLY A 228 -4.11 -5.29 22.34
C GLY A 228 -4.81 -5.96 21.15
N LEU A 229 -4.04 -6.38 20.13
CA LEU A 229 -4.59 -7.09 18.97
C LEU A 229 -5.12 -8.50 19.31
N SER A 230 -4.54 -9.15 20.33
CA SER A 230 -4.96 -10.47 20.81
C SER A 230 -6.20 -10.40 21.71
N MET A 231 -6.40 -9.31 22.47
CA MET A 231 -7.61 -9.08 23.26
C MET A 231 -8.79 -8.73 22.34
N ASP A 232 -8.56 -7.97 21.26
CA ASP A 232 -9.57 -7.70 20.23
C ASP A 232 -9.93 -8.95 19.39
N ALA A 233 -9.01 -9.91 19.24
CA ALA A 233 -9.30 -11.17 18.56
C ALA A 233 -10.13 -12.14 19.42
N ASN A 234 -9.93 -12.15 20.75
CA ASN A 234 -10.65 -13.04 21.67
C ASN A 234 -12.05 -12.52 22.05
N ALA A 235 -12.35 -11.25 21.78
CA ALA A 235 -13.68 -10.67 21.96
C ALA A 235 -14.67 -11.08 20.83
N ASN A 236 -14.21 -11.77 19.77
CA ASN A 236 -15.05 -12.17 18.65
C ASN A 236 -15.25 -13.69 18.50
N GLU A 237 -14.87 -14.50 19.49
CA GLU A 237 -15.21 -15.94 19.56
C GLU A 237 -16.34 -16.25 20.56
N GLY A 238 -17.00 -15.23 21.11
CA GLY A 238 -18.16 -15.39 22.01
C GLY A 238 -19.54 -15.19 21.36
N LEU A 239 -19.60 -15.03 20.04
CA LEU A 239 -20.86 -14.80 19.30
C LEU A 239 -20.94 -15.71 18.06
N PHE A 240 -21.07 -17.01 18.33
CA PHE A 240 -21.84 -17.99 17.53
C PHE A 240 -22.47 -19.01 18.47
#